data_AF-A0A838LLI4-F1
#
_entry.id   AF-A0A838LLI4-F1
#
_cell.length_a   1.000
_cell.length_b   1.000
_cell.length_c   1.000
_cell.angle_alpha   90.00
_cell.angle_beta   90.00
_cell.angle_gamma   90.00
#
_symmetry.space_group_name_H-M   'P 1'
#
loop_
_entity.id
_entity.type
_entity.pdbx_description
1 polymer ?
#
loop_
_entity_poly.entity_id
_entity_poly.type
_entity_poly.pdbx_seq_one_letter_code
_entity_poly.pdbx_strand_id
1 'polypeptide(L)'
;MTMVSTPAPVRPTRRTTVHVVHDPHPGLRLSVPAGCRLAVKFRRRGLGLSRWQVLERPGSLLPLEEGPHDFLFLVFDAGEADEVPLRLVRRRVDRSGAGEVRDLTIRVV
;
A
#
# COMPACT_ATOMS: atom_id res chain seq x y z
N MET A 1 -36.25 13.17 39.58
CA MET A 1 -36.16 12.64 38.20
C MET A 1 -34.68 12.35 37.94
N THR A 2 -34.25 11.10 38.09
CA THR A 2 -32.83 10.72 37.97
C THR A 2 -32.61 10.09 36.60
N MET A 3 -31.83 10.74 35.73
CA MET A 3 -31.48 10.18 34.42
C MET A 3 -30.44 9.07 34.58
N VAL A 4 -30.81 7.85 34.20
CA VAL A 4 -29.89 6.72 34.05
C VAL A 4 -29.22 6.88 32.69
N SER A 5 -27.93 7.20 32.69
CA SER A 5 -27.11 7.27 31.48
C SER A 5 -26.71 5.86 31.08
N THR A 6 -27.28 5.37 29.97
CA THR A 6 -26.89 4.09 29.37
C THR A 6 -25.46 4.21 28.83
N PRO A 7 -24.51 3.33 29.21
CA PRO A 7 -23.16 3.35 28.64
C PRO A 7 -23.23 3.07 27.14
N ALA A 8 -22.52 3.90 26.35
CA ALA A 8 -22.44 3.74 24.91
C ALA A 8 -21.91 2.33 24.54
N PRO A 9 -22.46 1.68 23.49
CA PRO A 9 -21.97 0.37 23.07
C PRO A 9 -20.51 0.50 22.63
N VAL A 10 -19.64 -0.28 23.29
CA VAL A 10 -18.22 -0.39 22.92
C VAL A 10 -18.16 -1.02 21.54
N ARG A 11 -17.91 -0.22 20.50
CA ARG A 11 -17.69 -0.72 19.14
C ARG A 11 -16.47 -1.65 19.17
N PRO A 12 -16.57 -2.91 18.74
CA PRO A 12 -15.39 -3.73 18.58
C PRO A 12 -14.49 -3.04 17.55
N THR A 13 -13.29 -2.63 17.95
CA THR A 13 -12.23 -2.21 17.04
C THR A 13 -11.79 -3.43 16.24
N ARG A 14 -12.53 -3.75 15.19
CA ARG A 14 -12.17 -4.82 14.25
C ARG A 14 -10.80 -4.44 13.69
N ARG A 15 -9.74 -5.16 14.10
CA ARG A 15 -8.40 -4.94 13.57
C ARG A 15 -8.47 -5.08 12.05
N THR A 16 -8.13 -4.01 11.33
CA THR A 16 -8.03 -4.05 9.87
C THR A 16 -6.95 -5.05 9.48
N THR A 17 -7.31 -6.06 8.67
CA THR A 17 -6.36 -7.05 8.13
C THR A 17 -5.27 -6.35 7.32
N VAL A 18 -4.02 -6.81 7.45
CA VAL A 18 -2.89 -6.32 6.66
C VAL A 18 -2.45 -7.42 5.68
N HIS A 19 -2.56 -7.14 4.39
CA HIS A 19 -2.03 -7.97 3.31
C HIS A 19 -0.58 -7.53 3.02
N VAL A 20 0.40 -8.41 3.22
CA VAL A 20 1.83 -8.07 3.09
C VAL A 20 2.42 -8.74 1.86
N VAL A 21 3.08 -7.95 1.02
CA VAL A 21 3.82 -8.42 -0.16
C VAL A 21 5.29 -8.10 0.01
N HIS A 22 6.13 -9.13 -0.07
CA HIS A 22 7.57 -9.01 0.05
C HIS A 22 8.24 -9.08 -1.33
N ASP A 23 9.08 -8.09 -1.63
CA ASP A 23 9.88 -8.00 -2.84
C ASP A 23 9.13 -8.34 -4.13
N PRO A 24 8.00 -7.67 -4.42
CA PRO A 24 7.17 -8.02 -5.55
C PRO A 24 7.99 -7.96 -6.84
N HIS A 25 7.94 -8.99 -7.67
CA HIS A 25 8.60 -8.95 -8.98
C HIS A 25 7.85 -8.00 -9.93
N PRO A 26 8.51 -7.44 -10.97
CA PRO A 26 7.81 -6.70 -12.02
C PRO A 26 6.67 -7.53 -12.62
N GLY A 27 5.52 -6.89 -12.89
CA GLY A 27 4.35 -7.53 -13.49
C GLY A 27 3.52 -8.40 -12.54
N LEU A 28 3.84 -8.44 -11.25
CA LEU A 28 3.04 -9.18 -10.27
C LEU A 28 1.60 -8.64 -10.22
N ARG A 29 0.63 -9.57 -10.26
CA ARG A 29 -0.79 -9.29 -10.09
C ARG A 29 -1.22 -9.67 -8.68
N LEU A 30 -1.85 -8.74 -7.96
CA LEU A 30 -2.29 -8.92 -6.57
C LEU A 30 -3.80 -8.79 -6.48
N SER A 31 -4.45 -9.77 -5.86
CA SER A 31 -5.85 -9.65 -5.45
C SER A 31 -5.91 -9.29 -3.97
N VAL A 32 -6.50 -8.13 -3.66
CA VAL A 32 -6.46 -7.54 -2.32
C VAL A 32 -7.87 -7.13 -1.88
N PRO A 33 -8.37 -7.60 -0.72
CA PRO A 33 -9.72 -7.26 -0.29
C PRO A 33 -9.92 -5.76 -0.02
N ALA A 34 -11.10 -5.24 -0.35
CA ALA A 34 -11.49 -3.89 0.06
C ALA A 34 -11.51 -3.75 1.60
N GLY A 35 -11.18 -2.56 2.11
CA GLY A 35 -11.17 -2.25 3.54
C GLY A 35 -9.99 -2.82 4.32
N CYS A 36 -9.04 -3.49 3.66
CA CYS A 36 -7.79 -3.95 4.28
C CYS A 36 -6.64 -2.95 4.08
N ARG A 37 -5.50 -3.21 4.73
CA ARG A 37 -4.24 -2.49 4.45
C ARG A 37 -3.35 -3.33 3.56
N LEU A 38 -2.74 -2.73 2.54
CA LEU A 38 -1.72 -3.35 1.71
C LEU A 38 -0.34 -2.83 2.11
N ALA A 39 0.54 -3.71 2.57
CA ALA A 39 1.93 -3.39 2.87
C ALA A 39 2.86 -3.98 1.79
N VAL A 40 3.62 -3.14 1.10
CA VAL A 40 4.64 -3.57 0.15
C VAL A 40 6.00 -3.36 0.78
N LYS A 41 6.82 -4.41 0.90
CA LYS A 41 8.10 -4.38 1.61
C LYS A 41 9.24 -4.86 0.73
N PHE A 42 10.36 -4.14 0.77
CA PHE A 42 11.58 -4.48 0.02
C PHE A 42 12.71 -4.95 0.92
N ARG A 43 13.59 -5.85 0.43
CA ARG A 43 14.83 -6.21 1.12
C ARG A 43 15.65 -4.95 1.32
N ARG A 44 16.15 -4.75 2.53
CA ARG A 44 17.08 -3.64 2.83
C ARG A 44 18.50 -3.92 2.32
N ARG A 45 18.89 -5.21 2.27
CA ARG A 45 20.22 -5.63 1.82
C ARG A 45 20.39 -5.34 0.33
N GLY A 46 21.50 -4.69 -0.04
CA GLY A 46 21.82 -4.40 -1.43
C GLY A 46 21.16 -3.14 -2.02
N LEU A 47 20.42 -2.35 -1.23
CA LEU A 47 19.92 -1.05 -1.69
C LEU A 47 21.00 0.04 -1.73
N GLY A 48 21.92 0.05 -0.75
CA GLY A 48 22.90 1.13 -0.61
C GLY A 48 22.22 2.51 -0.54
N LEU A 49 22.65 3.44 -1.40
CA LEU A 49 22.05 4.76 -1.54
C LEU A 49 20.74 4.78 -2.35
N SER A 50 20.25 3.62 -2.80
CA SER A 50 18.95 3.55 -3.48
C SER A 50 17.79 3.68 -2.52
N ARG A 51 16.66 4.18 -3.02
CA ARG A 51 15.37 4.30 -2.35
C ARG A 51 14.28 3.87 -3.33
N TRP A 52 13.26 3.20 -2.82
CA TRP A 52 12.04 2.97 -3.59
C TRP A 52 11.11 4.19 -3.45
N GLN A 53 10.37 4.49 -4.51
CA GLN A 53 9.37 5.55 -4.55
C GLN A 53 8.14 5.05 -5.30
N VAL A 54 6.96 5.51 -4.90
CA VAL A 54 5.74 5.36 -5.68
C VAL A 54 5.72 6.45 -6.75
N LEU A 55 5.66 6.06 -8.03
CA LEU A 55 5.58 7.01 -9.14
C LEU A 55 4.14 7.14 -9.65
N GLU A 56 3.41 6.04 -9.67
CA GLU A 56 2.03 5.96 -10.13
C GLU A 56 1.27 4.95 -9.28
N ARG A 57 -0.03 5.15 -9.11
CA ARG A 57 -0.84 4.36 -8.18
C ARG A 57 -2.32 4.40 -8.56
N PRO A 58 -3.02 3.25 -8.53
CA PRO A 58 -4.46 3.22 -8.74
C PRO A 58 -5.21 3.98 -7.64
N GLY A 59 -6.34 4.61 -8.00
CA GLY A 59 -7.18 5.36 -7.05
C GLY A 59 -7.75 4.52 -5.90
N SER A 60 -7.80 3.20 -6.06
CA SER A 60 -8.19 2.24 -5.02
C SER A 60 -7.19 2.10 -3.87
N LEU A 61 -5.99 2.66 -4.01
CA LEU A 61 -5.02 2.73 -2.93
C LEU A 61 -4.98 4.14 -2.37
N LEU A 62 -5.01 4.29 -1.05
CA LEU A 62 -4.76 5.55 -0.33
C LEU A 62 -3.46 5.40 0.48
N PRO A 63 -2.51 6.35 0.45
CA PRO A 63 -1.23 6.16 1.12
C PRO A 63 -1.41 6.44 2.61
N LEU A 64 -0.92 5.52 3.43
CA LEU A 64 -0.83 5.68 4.88
C LEU A 64 0.62 5.98 5.28
N GLU A 65 1.58 5.28 4.68
CA GLU A 65 3.02 5.49 4.89
C GLU A 65 3.78 5.26 3.59
N GLU A 66 4.74 6.14 3.28
CA GLU A 66 5.66 5.97 2.17
C GLU A 66 7.11 6.12 2.64
N GLY A 67 7.75 4.98 2.86
CA GLY A 67 9.12 4.87 3.30
C GLY A 67 10.09 4.53 2.16
N PRO A 68 11.39 4.56 2.45
CA PRO A 68 12.43 4.24 1.47
C PRO A 68 12.48 2.75 1.06
N HIS A 69 11.86 1.89 1.85
CA HIS A 69 11.91 0.42 1.72
C HIS A 69 10.56 -0.26 1.91
N ASP A 70 9.51 0.50 2.22
CA ASP A 70 8.20 -0.03 2.49
C ASP A 70 7.13 1.03 2.25
N PHE A 71 5.98 0.57 1.80
CA PHE A 71 4.80 1.38 1.54
C PHE A 71 3.61 0.73 2.22
N LEU A 72 2.73 1.54 2.81
CA LEU A 72 1.49 1.09 3.41
C LEU A 72 0.33 1.85 2.81
N PHE A 73 -0.66 1.12 2.31
CA PHE A 73 -1.87 1.67 1.71
C PHE A 73 -3.12 1.18 2.44
N LEU A 74 -4.16 2.00 2.47
CA LEU A 74 -5.53 1.57 2.70
C LEU A 74 -6.18 1.24 1.36
N VAL A 75 -6.87 0.10 1.27
CA VAL A 75 -7.49 -0.39 0.04
C VAL A 75 -8.98 -0.07 0.05
N PHE A 76 -9.46 0.59 -0.99
CA PHE A 76 -10.85 0.94 -1.20
C PHE A 76 -11.39 0.28 -2.46
N ASP A 77 -12.68 -0.03 -2.44
CA ASP A 77 -13.42 -0.31 -3.66
C ASP A 77 -13.73 1.04 -4.34
N ALA A 78 -13.07 1.30 -5.47
CA ALA A 78 -13.20 2.55 -6.21
C ALA A 78 -14.18 2.45 -7.39
N GLY A 79 -14.88 1.32 -7.56
CA GLY A 79 -15.73 1.09 -8.73
C GLY A 79 -14.94 0.61 -9.95
N GLU A 80 -15.26 1.14 -11.14
CA GLU A 80 -14.63 0.70 -12.40
C GLU A 80 -13.11 0.73 -12.31
N ALA A 81 -12.51 -0.39 -12.70
CA ALA A 81 -11.09 -0.66 -12.54
C ALA A 81 -10.26 0.34 -13.35
N ASP A 82 -9.68 1.32 -12.66
CA ASP A 82 -8.55 2.05 -13.20
C ASP A 82 -7.46 1.03 -13.56
N GLU A 83 -7.13 0.92 -14.85
CA GLU A 83 -6.02 0.08 -15.35
C GLU A 83 -4.64 0.60 -14.92
N VAL A 84 -4.62 1.68 -14.13
CA VAL A 84 -3.43 2.33 -13.60
C VAL A 84 -2.65 1.35 -12.72
N PRO A 85 -1.39 1.01 -13.06
CA PRO A 85 -0.57 0.13 -12.25
C PRO A 85 -0.08 0.85 -10.99
N LEU A 86 0.26 0.08 -9.95
CA LEU A 86 1.12 0.57 -8.89
C LEU A 86 2.57 0.52 -9.41
N ARG A 87 3.09 1.68 -9.81
CA ARG A 87 4.43 1.83 -10.37
C ARG A 87 5.42 2.24 -9.29
N LEU A 88 6.36 1.34 -9.00
CA LEU A 88 7.39 1.52 -8.00
C LEU A 88 8.74 1.71 -8.70
N VAL A 89 9.46 2.78 -8.34
CA VAL A 89 10.76 3.08 -8.94
C VAL A 89 11.86 3.09 -7.91
N ARG A 90 12.94 2.37 -8.19
CA ARG A 90 14.17 2.43 -7.40
C ARG A 90 15.07 3.50 -8.00
N ARG A 91 15.34 4.54 -7.22
CA ARG A 91 16.25 5.63 -7.59
C ARG A 91 17.41 5.69 -6.63
N ARG A 92 18.58 6.11 -7.10
CA ARG A 92 19.68 6.47 -6.22
C ARG A 92 19.58 7.94 -5.85
N VAL A 93 19.95 8.28 -4.62
CA VAL A 93 19.88 9.67 -4.16
C VAL A 93 21.01 10.56 -4.70
N ASP A 94 22.09 9.96 -5.22
CA ASP A 94 23.30 10.65 -5.66
C ASP A 94 23.43 10.78 -7.20
N ARG A 95 22.47 10.27 -7.97
CA ARG A 95 22.46 10.39 -9.44
C ARG A 95 21.05 10.42 -10.00
N SER A 96 20.90 11.07 -11.15
CA SER A 96 19.64 11.08 -11.90
C SER A 96 19.42 9.75 -12.63
N GLY A 97 18.14 9.44 -12.90
CA GLY A 97 17.72 8.22 -13.60
C GLY A 97 17.08 7.15 -12.70
N ALA A 98 16.06 6.47 -13.23
CA ALA A 98 15.50 5.29 -12.59
C ALA A 98 16.45 4.10 -12.77
N GLY A 99 16.79 3.43 -11.66
CA GLY A 99 17.61 2.22 -11.72
C GLY A 99 16.77 0.96 -12.00
N GLU A 100 15.60 0.86 -11.36
CA GLU A 100 14.69 -0.27 -11.51
C GLU A 100 13.26 0.24 -11.47
N VAL A 101 12.38 -0.34 -12.28
CA VAL A 101 10.94 -0.06 -12.29
C VAL A 101 10.19 -1.37 -12.06
N ARG A 102 9.18 -1.33 -11.20
CA ARG A 102 8.29 -2.46 -10.92
C ARG A 102 6.85 -1.98 -11.01
N ASP A 103 6.17 -2.41 -12.07
CA ASP A 103 4.74 -2.18 -12.24
C ASP A 103 3.99 -3.38 -11.67
N LEU A 104 3.09 -3.12 -10.72
CA LEU A 104 2.23 -4.13 -10.10
C LEU A 104 0.79 -3.87 -10.52
N THR A 105 0.06 -4.94 -10.85
CA THR A 105 -1.38 -4.85 -11.11
C THR A 105 -2.13 -5.15 -9.83
N ILE A 106 -2.99 -4.23 -9.38
CA ILE A 106 -3.80 -4.40 -8.17
C ILE A 106 -5.24 -4.63 -8.58
N ARG A 107 -5.82 -5.74 -8.14
CA ARG A 107 -7.24 -6.04 -8.28
C ARG A 107 -7.89 -6.06 -6.91
N VAL A 108 -8.85 -5.18 -6.69
CA VAL A 108 -9.66 -5.20 -5.46
C VAL A 108 -10.72 -6.31 -5.59
N VAL A 109 -10.91 -7.08 -4.51
CA VAL A 109 -11.85 -8.22 -4.44
C VAL A 109 -12.73 -8.16 -3.20
#